data_AF-A0A7V7A9N8-F1
#
_entry.id   AF-A0A7V7A9N8-F1
#
_cell.length_a   1.000
_cell.length_b   1.000
_cell.length_c   1.000
_cell.angle_alpha   90.00
_cell.angle_beta   90.00
_cell.angle_gamma   90.00
#
_symmetry.space_group_name_H-M   'P 1'
#
loop_
_entity.id
_entity.type
_entity.pdbx_description
1 polymer ?
#
loop_
_entity_poly.entity_id
_entity_poly.type
_entity_poly.pdbx_seq_one_letter_code
_entity_poly.pdbx_strand_id
1 'polypeptide(L)'
;MMKYSYKVKRRKRSIEELNYYQELYGDARDEFGDLIFDLNDIDTIYDEPIVEMVCDKCLYEEEVSHHILVELNYGNKSLHALACPMCSHTRKKGTLYPKDITDINGNPITYKDVLNSK
;
A
#
# COMPACT_ATOMS: atom_id res chain seq x y z
N MET A 1 3.27 18.10 7.30
CA MET A 1 2.26 17.47 6.44
C MET A 1 2.95 17.07 5.13
N MET A 2 2.70 15.87 4.61
CA MET A 2 3.23 15.48 3.29
C MET A 2 2.63 16.36 2.20
N LYS A 3 3.44 16.68 1.19
CA LYS A 3 3.03 17.53 0.05
C LYS A 3 2.10 16.80 -0.94
N TYR A 4 2.11 15.47 -0.90
CA TYR A 4 1.40 14.59 -1.84
C TYR A 4 0.74 13.46 -1.06
N SER A 5 -0.41 12.99 -1.57
CA SER A 5 -1.09 11.77 -1.13
C SER A 5 -1.22 10.79 -2.29
N TYR A 6 -1.53 9.54 -2.00
CA TYR A 6 -1.74 8.52 -3.01
C TYR A 6 -2.92 7.61 -2.67
N LYS A 7 -3.50 6.97 -3.68
CA LYS A 7 -4.63 6.07 -3.50
C LYS A 7 -4.18 4.78 -2.83
N VAL A 8 -4.87 4.43 -1.75
CA VAL A 8 -4.79 3.11 -1.12
C VAL A 8 -6.04 2.34 -1.52
N LYS A 9 -5.86 1.12 -2.03
CA LYS A 9 -6.96 0.23 -2.38
C LYS A 9 -7.12 -0.82 -1.29
N ARG A 10 -8.36 -1.26 -1.10
CA ARG A 10 -8.70 -2.43 -0.31
C ARG A 10 -9.64 -3.28 -1.14
N ARG A 11 -9.39 -4.57 -1.21
CA ARG A 11 -10.30 -5.54 -1.80
C ARG A 11 -11.16 -6.11 -0.68
N LYS A 12 -12.45 -6.23 -0.95
CA LYS A 12 -13.32 -6.99 -0.08
C LYS A 12 -12.95 -8.47 -0.21
N ARG A 13 -12.72 -9.16 0.92
CA ARG A 13 -12.51 -10.61 0.92
C ARG A 13 -13.75 -11.32 0.39
N SER A 14 -13.55 -12.41 -0.35
CA SER A 14 -14.65 -13.23 -0.84
C SER A 14 -15.32 -13.97 0.33
N ILE A 15 -16.52 -14.48 0.10
CA ILE A 15 -17.24 -15.27 1.12
C ILE A 15 -16.44 -16.55 1.44
N GLU A 16 -15.79 -17.14 0.44
CA GLU A 16 -14.94 -18.32 0.62
C GLU A 16 -13.73 -18.02 1.50
N GLU A 17 -13.07 -16.87 1.31
CA GLU A 17 -11.96 -16.45 2.16
C GLU A 17 -12.42 -16.20 3.60
N LEU A 18 -13.55 -15.50 3.78
CA LEU A 18 -14.11 -15.23 5.10
C LEU A 18 -14.49 -16.51 5.83
N ASN A 19 -15.12 -17.47 5.14
CA ASN A 19 -15.46 -18.76 5.71
C ASN A 19 -14.20 -19.55 6.09
N TYR A 20 -13.18 -19.57 5.23
CA TYR A 20 -11.90 -20.23 5.53
C TYR A 20 -11.27 -19.69 6.82
N TYR A 21 -11.20 -18.38 6.98
CA TYR A 21 -10.65 -17.77 8.20
C TYR A 21 -11.54 -17.97 9.42
N GLN A 22 -12.87 -17.93 9.26
CA GLN A 22 -13.81 -18.23 10.34
C GLN A 22 -13.67 -19.68 10.82
N GLU A 23 -13.44 -20.64 9.92
CA GLU A 23 -13.17 -22.04 10.28
C GLU A 23 -11.79 -22.18 10.96
N LEU A 24 -10.78 -21.43 10.49
CA LEU A 24 -9.43 -21.49 11.02
C LEU A 24 -9.31 -20.92 12.44
N TYR A 25 -9.92 -19.75 12.68
CA TYR A 25 -9.82 -19.05 13.95
C TYR A 25 -11.00 -19.35 14.89
N GLY A 26 -12.18 -19.68 14.36
CA GLY A 26 -13.36 -19.99 15.17
C GLY A 26 -13.68 -18.87 16.17
N ASP A 27 -13.77 -19.25 17.46
CA ASP A 27 -13.98 -18.33 18.59
C ASP A 27 -12.67 -17.94 19.30
N ALA A 28 -11.51 -18.09 18.63
CA ALA A 28 -10.23 -17.76 19.21
C ALA A 28 -10.15 -16.27 19.57
N ARG A 29 -9.58 -16.01 20.73
CA ARG A 29 -9.44 -14.66 21.30
C ARG A 29 -7.99 -14.32 21.56
N ASP A 30 -7.67 -13.04 21.45
CA ASP A 30 -6.35 -12.52 21.79
C ASP A 30 -6.16 -12.39 23.32
N GLU A 31 -5.04 -11.80 23.75
CA GLU A 31 -4.72 -11.60 25.16
C GLU A 31 -5.63 -10.58 25.88
N PHE A 32 -6.38 -9.76 25.13
CA PHE A 32 -7.34 -8.80 25.65
C PHE A 32 -8.77 -9.35 25.68
N GLY A 33 -8.99 -10.53 25.09
CA GLY A 33 -10.28 -11.19 25.02
C GLY A 33 -11.09 -10.81 23.78
N ASP A 34 -10.51 -10.08 22.83
CA ASP A 34 -11.14 -9.72 21.56
C ASP A 34 -11.04 -10.90 20.59
N LEU A 35 -12.04 -11.05 19.71
CA LEU A 35 -12.02 -12.09 18.69
C LEU A 35 -10.85 -11.82 17.72
N ILE A 36 -10.02 -12.84 17.49
CA ILE A 36 -8.92 -12.75 16.52
C ILE A 36 -9.46 -12.53 15.10
N PHE A 37 -10.66 -13.03 14.82
CA PHE A 37 -11.34 -12.84 13.55
C PHE A 37 -12.81 -12.50 13.79
N ASP A 38 -13.18 -11.23 13.61
CA ASP A 38 -14.54 -10.73 13.83
C ASP A 38 -15.15 -10.25 12.50
N LEU A 39 -16.20 -10.92 12.03
CA LEU A 39 -16.93 -10.55 10.82
C LEU A 39 -17.65 -9.20 10.89
N ASN A 40 -17.75 -8.59 12.07
CA ASN A 40 -18.25 -7.22 12.23
C ASN A 40 -17.15 -6.15 12.10
N ASP A 41 -15.88 -6.57 12.11
CA ASP A 41 -14.75 -5.67 11.89
C ASP A 41 -14.48 -5.48 10.39
N ILE A 42 -14.36 -4.21 9.99
CA ILE A 42 -14.01 -3.84 8.62
C ILE A 42 -12.63 -4.36 8.21
N ASP A 43 -11.69 -4.48 9.14
CA ASP A 43 -10.35 -4.99 8.85
C ASP A 43 -10.33 -6.50 8.63
N THR A 44 -11.34 -7.20 9.16
CA THR A 44 -11.62 -8.60 8.85
C THR A 44 -12.30 -8.76 7.49
N ILE A 45 -13.21 -7.84 7.14
CA ILE A 45 -13.95 -7.92 5.87
C ILE A 45 -13.07 -7.55 4.65
N TYR A 46 -12.12 -6.65 4.83
CA TYR A 46 -11.27 -6.14 3.75
C TYR A 46 -9.81 -6.54 3.94
N ASP A 47 -9.15 -6.93 2.86
CA ASP A 47 -7.73 -7.26 2.91
C ASP A 47 -6.85 -6.11 3.39
N GLU A 48 -5.59 -6.46 3.61
CA GLU A 48 -4.57 -5.49 3.98
C GLU A 48 -4.51 -4.40 2.90
N PRO A 49 -4.52 -3.11 3.28
CA PRO A 49 -4.53 -2.04 2.30
C PRO A 49 -3.29 -2.09 1.40
N ILE A 50 -3.50 -1.95 0.09
CA ILE A 50 -2.45 -2.02 -0.94
C ILE A 50 -2.29 -0.68 -1.67
N VAL A 51 -1.09 -0.45 -2.19
CA VAL A 51 -0.74 0.68 -3.06
C VAL A 51 -0.17 0.12 -4.35
N GLU A 52 -0.77 0.50 -5.47
CA GLU A 52 -0.19 0.18 -6.79
C GLU A 52 0.97 1.12 -7.08
N MET A 53 2.14 0.55 -7.34
CA MET A 53 3.36 1.28 -7.62
C MET A 53 3.86 1.00 -9.04
N VAL A 54 4.58 1.96 -9.61
CA VAL A 54 5.19 1.87 -10.94
C VAL A 54 6.62 2.39 -10.93
N CYS A 55 7.50 1.72 -11.67
CA CYS A 55 8.89 2.12 -11.77
C CYS A 55 9.08 3.24 -12.78
N ASP A 56 9.79 4.30 -12.38
CA ASP A 56 10.07 5.46 -13.21
C ASP A 56 10.97 5.18 -14.44
N LYS A 57 11.70 4.05 -14.44
CA LYS A 57 12.66 3.69 -15.51
C LYS A 57 12.23 2.52 -16.37
N CYS A 58 11.76 1.43 -15.77
CA CYS A 58 11.43 0.19 -16.50
C CYS A 58 9.94 -0.10 -16.57
N LEU A 59 9.09 0.77 -16.00
CA LEU A 59 7.63 0.64 -15.99
C LEU A 59 7.13 -0.67 -15.35
N TYR A 60 7.98 -1.33 -14.57
CA TYR A 60 7.57 -2.45 -13.74
C TYR A 60 6.51 -1.98 -12.73
N GLU A 61 5.44 -2.74 -12.59
CA GLU A 61 4.34 -2.46 -11.67
C GLU A 61 4.29 -3.52 -10.58
N GLU A 62 3.93 -3.10 -9.36
CA GLU A 62 3.85 -3.96 -8.18
C GLU A 62 2.76 -3.45 -7.25
N GLU A 63 2.02 -4.38 -6.63
CA GLU A 63 1.12 -4.08 -5.52
C GLU A 63 1.89 -4.24 -4.21
N VAL A 64 1.98 -3.16 -3.44
CA VAL A 64 2.75 -3.14 -2.19
C VAL A 64 1.80 -2.92 -1.03
N SER A 65 1.96 -3.69 0.05
CA SER A 65 1.25 -3.42 1.31
C SER A 65 1.52 -1.99 1.76
N HIS A 66 0.44 -1.27 2.08
CA HIS A 66 0.50 0.09 2.58
C HIS A 66 1.30 0.19 3.88
N HIS A 67 1.18 -0.81 4.75
CA HIS A 67 1.92 -0.87 6.00
C HIS A 67 3.43 -0.91 5.75
N ILE A 68 3.90 -1.84 4.91
CA ILE A 68 5.32 -1.95 4.53
C ILE A 68 5.82 -0.65 3.91
N LEU A 69 5.02 -0.03 3.03
CA LEU A 69 5.39 1.23 2.40
C LEU A 69 5.60 2.36 3.41
N VAL A 70 4.70 2.47 4.40
CA VAL A 70 4.78 3.46 5.49
C VAL A 70 6.00 3.22 6.36
N GLU A 71 6.23 1.97 6.79
CA GLU A 71 7.37 1.61 7.65
C GLU A 71 8.71 1.93 6.98
N LEU A 72 8.90 1.49 5.73
CA LEU A 72 10.15 1.72 4.99
C LEU A 72 10.40 3.21 4.67
N ASN A 73 9.36 4.04 4.74
CA ASN A 73 9.44 5.48 4.52
C ASN A 73 9.22 6.28 5.82
N TYR A 74 9.34 5.67 7.00
CA TYR A 74 9.10 6.35 8.27
C TYR A 74 9.95 7.62 8.41
N GLY A 75 9.29 8.75 8.70
CA GLY A 75 9.93 10.06 8.81
C GLY A 75 10.21 10.77 7.48
N ASN A 76 10.02 10.12 6.34
CA ASN A 76 10.10 10.75 5.02
C ASN A 76 8.92 11.71 4.83
N LYS A 77 9.21 12.98 4.50
CA LYS A 77 8.18 13.99 4.24
C LYS A 77 7.85 14.15 2.74
N SER A 78 8.59 13.45 1.88
CA SER A 78 8.36 13.38 0.43
C SER A 78 7.41 12.25 0.08
N LEU A 79 6.97 12.16 -1.18
CA LEU A 79 6.21 11.02 -1.68
C LEU A 79 6.94 9.70 -1.35
N HIS A 80 6.21 8.74 -0.76
CA HIS A 80 6.73 7.41 -0.48
C HIS A 80 7.22 6.73 -1.76
N ALA A 81 8.35 6.04 -1.66
CA ALA A 81 8.99 5.40 -2.78
C ALA A 81 9.80 4.19 -2.31
N LEU A 82 10.05 3.25 -3.22
CA LEU A 82 10.84 2.05 -2.96
C LEU A 82 11.86 1.82 -4.08
N ALA A 83 12.96 1.14 -3.78
CA ALA A 83 13.90 0.73 -4.82
C ALA A 83 13.22 -0.28 -5.77
N CYS A 84 13.30 -0.07 -7.09
CA CYS A 84 12.70 -1.01 -8.04
C CYS A 84 13.46 -2.35 -8.02
N PRO A 85 12.80 -3.50 -7.74
CA PRO A 85 13.49 -4.78 -7.68
C PRO A 85 14.10 -5.17 -9.03
N MET A 86 13.47 -4.74 -10.13
CA MET A 86 13.89 -5.08 -11.48
C MET A 86 15.09 -4.29 -12.01
N CYS A 87 15.26 -3.03 -11.60
CA CYS A 87 16.31 -2.19 -12.21
C CYS A 87 17.03 -1.20 -11.28
N SER A 88 16.79 -1.21 -9.97
CA SER A 88 17.51 -0.35 -9.01
C SER A 88 19.01 -0.67 -8.93
N HIS A 89 19.38 -1.94 -9.03
CA HIS A 89 20.77 -2.41 -9.03
C HIS A 89 21.49 -2.20 -10.37
N THR A 90 20.77 -1.78 -11.41
CA THR A 90 21.33 -1.53 -12.75
C THR A 90 21.80 -0.09 -12.90
N ARG A 91 22.45 0.23 -14.02
CA ARG A 91 22.80 1.62 -14.36
C ARG A 91 21.60 2.58 -14.40
N LYS A 92 20.38 2.07 -14.58
CA LYS A 92 19.15 2.88 -14.61
C LYS A 92 18.76 3.42 -13.23
N LYS A 93 19.11 2.70 -12.14
CA LYS A 93 18.76 3.03 -10.75
C LYS A 93 17.27 3.37 -10.55
N GLY A 94 16.38 2.51 -11.05
CA GLY A 94 14.95 2.79 -11.00
C GLY A 94 14.35 2.77 -9.59
N THR A 95 13.30 3.57 -9.42
CA THR A 95 12.54 3.74 -8.17
C THR A 95 11.06 3.50 -8.47
N LEU A 96 10.38 2.79 -7.58
CA LEU A 96 8.93 2.61 -7.56
C LEU A 96 8.26 3.80 -6.87
N TYR A 97 7.24 4.36 -7.51
CA TYR A 97 6.37 5.41 -6.96
C TYR A 97 4.91 4.98 -7.05
N PRO A 98 4.01 5.46 -6.17
CA PRO A 98 2.58 5.24 -6.32
C PRO A 98 2.06 5.69 -7.70
N LYS A 99 1.15 4.93 -8.31
CA LYS A 99 0.57 5.26 -9.62
C LYS A 99 -0.41 6.42 -9.52
N ASP A 100 -1.34 6.33 -8.58
CA ASP A 100 -2.42 7.29 -8.40
C ASP A 100 -2.04 8.29 -7.29
N ILE A 101 -1.50 9.45 -7.68
CA ILE A 101 -1.03 10.49 -6.76
C ILE A 101 -1.94 11.71 -6.86
N THR A 102 -2.19 12.36 -5.72
CA THR A 102 -2.85 13.66 -5.64
C THR A 102 -1.97 14.70 -4.95
N ASP A 103 -2.06 15.95 -5.42
CA ASP A 103 -1.45 17.09 -4.75
C ASP A 103 -2.25 17.51 -3.50
N ILE A 104 -1.75 18.52 -2.78
CA ILE A 104 -2.39 19.06 -1.57
C ILE A 104 -3.80 19.64 -1.82
N ASN A 105 -4.13 19.97 -3.07
CA ASN A 105 -5.44 20.49 -3.47
C ASN A 105 -6.35 19.38 -3.99
N GLY A 106 -5.90 18.13 -4.00
CA GLY A 106 -6.64 16.98 -4.52
C GLY A 106 -6.57 16.81 -6.04
N ASN A 107 -5.71 17.56 -6.75
CA ASN A 107 -5.55 17.39 -8.19
C ASN A 107 -4.75 16.11 -8.48
N PRO A 108 -5.17 15.28 -9.44
CA PRO A 108 -4.37 14.15 -9.91
C PRO A 108 -3.05 14.63 -10.51
N ILE A 109 -1.94 14.01 -10.09
CA ILE A 109 -0.60 14.24 -10.63
C ILE A 109 0.11 12.91 -10.85
N THR A 110 1.25 12.95 -11.52
CA THR A 110 2.11 11.78 -11.75
C THR A 110 3.41 11.87 -10.94
N TYR A 111 4.10 10.73 -10.81
CA TYR A 111 5.44 10.71 -10.21
C TYR A 111 6.43 11.60 -10.98
N LYS A 112 6.22 11.85 -12.28
CA LYS A 112 7.06 12.75 -13.07
C LYS A 112 6.91 14.20 -12.61
N ASP A 113 5.70 14.63 -12.30
CA ASP A 113 5.43 15.97 -11.77
C ASP A 113 6.10 16.16 -10.41
N VAL A 114 6.06 15.12 -9.58
CA VAL A 114 6.76 15.10 -8.29
C VAL A 114 8.27 15.19 -8.46
N LEU A 115 8.85 14.45 -9.40
CA LEU A 115 10.30 14.49 -9.68
C LEU A 115 10.77 15.84 -10.21
N ASN A 116 9.97 16.49 -11.06
CA ASN A 116 10.28 17.81 -11.63
C ASN A 116 10.10 18.96 -10.62
N SER A 117 9.48 18.69 -9.47
CA SER A 117 9.22 19.68 -8.41
C SER A 117 10.29 19.72 -7.30
N LYS A 118 11.32 18.86 -7.40
CA LYS A 118 12.47 18.77 -6.50
C LYS A 118 13.63 19.59 -7.03
#